data_AF-A0A8H7QI30-F1
#
_entry.id   AF-A0A8H7QI30-F1
#
_cell.length_a   1.000
_cell.length_b   1.000
_cell.length_c   1.000
_cell.angle_alpha   90.00
_cell.angle_beta   90.00
_cell.angle_gamma   90.00
#
_symmetry.space_group_name_H-M   'P 1'
#
loop_
_entity.id
_entity.type
_entity.pdbx_description
1 polymer ?
#
loop_
_entity_poly.entity_id
_entity_poly.type
_entity_poly.pdbx_seq_one_letter_code
_entity_poly.pdbx_strand_id
1 'polypeptide(L)'
;MEFPAVSTYKGGVSKTVRDLLRPCIQNSVGPKRFPKILFELDHIRHDCLELQYLISTFRKKNGVARYFSRSSPELFSLFENQNQYADYVPTETYFRTLYTAMIATLRSKIDKHMMLLDRKFLDGDHSFKFPKHMAKIEDTSVFTGLYTVTNGCEEIVQQVLAPSKALSYLRYSFQKMREAYSLYGHGMPIVFFTDNVKGDKNFLESIFYSLKKQVQPRSNMELLSTDENKTL
;
A
#
# COMPACT_ATOMS: atom_id res chain seq x y z
N MET A 1 -13.20 15.41 -22.57
CA MET A 1 -11.80 15.75 -22.26
C MET A 1 -11.60 15.63 -20.76
N GLU A 2 -10.75 14.73 -20.30
CA GLU A 2 -10.46 14.58 -18.87
C GLU A 2 -9.30 15.50 -18.50
N PHE A 3 -9.41 16.25 -17.40
CA PHE A 3 -8.34 17.14 -16.94
C PHE A 3 -7.05 16.33 -16.69
N PRO A 4 -5.88 16.73 -17.22
CA PRO A 4 -4.70 15.84 -17.27
C PRO A 4 -3.95 15.72 -15.94
N ALA A 5 -4.34 16.47 -14.91
CA ALA A 5 -3.67 16.51 -13.62
C ALA A 5 -4.63 16.23 -12.46
N VAL A 6 -4.07 15.94 -11.29
CA VAL A 6 -4.76 15.92 -10.00
C VAL A 6 -4.25 17.07 -9.17
N SER A 7 -5.17 17.95 -8.78
CA SER A 7 -4.86 19.09 -7.92
C SER A 7 -4.74 18.66 -6.46
N THR A 8 -3.77 19.23 -5.79
CA THR A 8 -3.52 19.15 -4.35
C THR A 8 -3.52 20.57 -3.79
N TYR A 9 -3.62 20.71 -2.47
CA TYR A 9 -3.52 22.02 -1.82
C TYR A 9 -2.22 22.78 -2.16
N LYS A 10 -1.14 22.08 -2.53
CA LYS A 10 0.18 22.65 -2.82
C LYS A 10 0.60 22.60 -4.30
N GLY A 11 -0.32 22.34 -5.24
CA GLY A 11 0.00 22.26 -6.68
C GLY A 11 -0.73 21.13 -7.39
N GLY A 12 -0.23 20.65 -8.53
CA GLY A 12 -0.85 19.56 -9.30
C GLY A 12 0.17 18.52 -9.75
N VAL A 13 -0.26 17.26 -9.87
CA VAL A 13 0.53 16.16 -10.43
C VAL A 13 -0.18 15.60 -11.66
N SER A 14 0.57 15.29 -12.71
CA SER A 14 -0.01 14.63 -13.89
C SER A 14 -0.64 13.29 -13.51
N LYS A 15 -1.75 12.93 -14.18
CA LYS A 15 -2.39 11.63 -13.97
C LYS A 15 -1.45 10.46 -14.24
N THR A 16 -0.55 10.60 -15.22
CA THR A 16 0.49 9.61 -15.51
C THR A 16 1.42 9.35 -14.32
N VAL A 17 1.93 10.41 -13.67
CA VAL A 17 2.80 10.26 -12.49
C VAL A 17 2.02 9.67 -11.32
N ARG A 18 0.77 10.09 -11.13
CA ARG A 18 -0.13 9.51 -10.11
C ARG A 18 -0.36 8.01 -10.36
N ASP A 19 -0.64 7.63 -11.60
CA ASP A 19 -0.96 6.25 -11.96
C ASP A 19 0.28 5.35 -11.88
N LEU A 20 1.48 5.91 -12.06
CA LEU A 20 2.76 5.24 -11.82
C LEU A 20 3.09 5.08 -10.32
N LEU A 21 2.68 6.03 -9.47
CA LEU A 21 3.02 6.06 -8.05
C LEU A 21 2.57 4.80 -7.31
N ARG A 22 1.34 4.33 -7.56
CA ARG A 22 0.78 3.14 -6.89
C ARG A 22 1.53 1.84 -7.21
N PRO A 23 1.69 1.41 -8.48
CA PRO A 23 2.42 0.19 -8.79
C PRO A 23 3.88 0.27 -8.32
N CYS A 24 4.51 1.45 -8.37
CA CYS A 24 5.85 1.64 -7.79
C CYS A 24 5.86 1.32 -6.29
N ILE A 25 4.98 1.92 -5.50
CA ILE A 25 4.94 1.68 -4.04
C ILE A 25 4.62 0.22 -3.72
N GLN A 26 3.70 -0.41 -4.46
CA GLN A 26 3.35 -1.82 -4.28
C GLN A 26 4.52 -2.76 -4.62
N ASN A 27 5.42 -2.36 -5.52
CA ASN A 27 6.61 -3.12 -5.91
C ASN A 27 7.88 -2.59 -5.22
N SER A 28 7.78 -2.18 -3.96
CA SER A 28 8.93 -1.81 -3.10
C SER A 28 9.69 -0.54 -3.53
N VAL A 29 9.12 0.30 -4.39
CA VAL A 29 9.62 1.65 -4.68
C VAL A 29 8.92 2.64 -3.76
N GLY A 30 9.43 2.75 -2.53
CA GLY A 30 8.84 3.62 -1.52
C GLY A 30 8.93 5.12 -1.85
N PRO A 31 8.22 5.97 -1.09
CA PRO A 31 8.15 7.43 -1.30
C PRO A 31 9.50 8.16 -1.31
N LYS A 32 10.56 7.55 -0.74
CA LYS A 32 11.93 8.09 -0.77
C LYS A 32 12.66 7.86 -2.09
N ARG A 33 12.36 6.74 -2.76
CA ARG A 33 13.01 6.35 -4.03
C ARG A 33 12.28 6.91 -5.23
N PHE A 34 10.96 7.01 -5.16
CA PHE A 34 10.12 7.48 -6.25
C PHE A 34 10.50 8.89 -6.79
N PRO A 35 10.76 9.92 -5.95
CA PRO A 35 11.20 11.23 -6.43
C PRO A 35 12.52 11.16 -7.18
N LYS A 36 13.45 10.29 -6.74
CA LYS A 36 14.74 10.14 -7.43
C LYS A 36 14.56 9.58 -8.83
N ILE A 37 13.69 8.57 -8.97
CA ILE A 37 13.35 8.01 -10.29
C ILE A 37 12.72 9.09 -11.19
N LEU A 38 11.79 9.88 -10.66
CA LEU A 38 11.20 10.98 -11.41
C LEU A 38 12.24 12.02 -11.82
N PHE A 39 13.17 12.37 -10.94
CA PHE A 39 14.24 13.31 -11.24
C PHE A 39 15.14 12.85 -12.39
N GLU A 40 15.51 11.57 -12.41
CA GLU A 40 16.25 10.98 -13.54
C GLU A 40 15.42 11.01 -14.83
N LEU A 41 14.12 10.70 -14.75
CA LEU A 41 13.22 10.76 -15.91
C LEU A 41 13.06 12.19 -16.45
N ASP A 42 13.01 13.19 -15.57
CA ASP A 42 12.93 14.59 -15.96
C ASP A 42 14.23 15.08 -16.60
N HIS A 43 15.39 14.60 -16.14
CA HIS A 43 16.68 14.83 -16.79
C HIS A 43 16.73 14.21 -18.19
N ILE A 44 16.34 12.94 -18.34
CA ILE A 44 16.28 12.27 -19.64
C ILE A 44 15.34 13.04 -20.60
N ARG A 45 14.20 13.53 -20.08
CA ARG A 45 13.26 14.35 -20.85
C ARG A 45 13.91 15.67 -21.29
N HIS A 46 14.63 16.34 -20.40
CA HIS A 46 15.36 17.58 -20.71
C HIS A 46 16.40 17.35 -21.80
N ASP A 47 17.25 16.32 -21.66
CA ASP A 47 18.29 15.97 -22.64
C ASP A 47 17.68 15.69 -24.02
N CYS A 48 16.55 14.96 -24.05
CA CYS A 48 15.83 14.69 -25.29
C CYS A 48 15.29 15.96 -25.94
N LEU A 49 14.77 16.90 -25.16
CA LEU A 49 14.26 18.18 -25.66
C LEU A 49 15.40 19.07 -26.15
N GLU A 50 16.54 19.09 -25.45
CA GLU A 50 17.73 19.80 -25.91
C GLU A 50 18.22 19.22 -27.24
N LEU A 51 18.31 17.90 -27.36
CA LEU A 51 18.71 17.26 -28.62
C LEU A 51 17.73 17.60 -29.76
N GLN A 52 16.42 17.55 -29.51
CA GLN A 52 15.40 17.95 -30.49
C GLN A 52 15.56 19.42 -30.89
N TYR A 53 15.84 20.29 -29.92
CA TYR A 53 16.11 21.70 -30.17
C TYR A 53 17.36 21.89 -31.04
N LEU A 54 18.48 21.24 -30.72
CA LEU A 54 19.72 21.30 -31.48
C LEU A 54 19.54 20.79 -32.92
N ILE A 55 18.83 19.68 -33.10
CA ILE A 55 18.50 19.16 -34.44
C ILE A 55 17.64 20.18 -35.21
N SER A 56 16.65 20.78 -34.55
CA SER A 56 15.78 21.78 -35.20
C SER A 56 16.53 23.05 -35.60
N THR A 57 17.46 23.52 -34.77
CA THR A 57 18.28 24.71 -35.04
C THR A 57 19.32 24.43 -36.12
N PHE A 58 19.95 23.26 -36.12
CA PHE A 58 20.84 22.80 -37.19
C PHE A 58 20.12 22.75 -38.54
N ARG A 59 18.93 22.14 -38.58
CA ARG A 59 18.09 22.09 -39.80
C ARG A 59 17.67 23.49 -40.27
N LYS A 60 17.32 24.39 -39.36
CA LYS A 60 16.99 25.78 -39.70
C LYS A 60 18.18 26.54 -40.27
N LYS A 61 19.39 26.37 -39.69
CA LYS A 61 20.62 27.01 -40.15
C LYS A 61 21.11 26.49 -41.51
N ASN A 62 20.92 25.21 -41.80
CA ASN A 62 21.41 24.57 -43.03
C ASN A 62 20.35 24.40 -44.11
N GLY A 63 19.10 24.77 -43.83
CA GLY A 63 17.99 24.69 -44.76
C GLY A 63 17.53 26.06 -45.27
N VAL A 64 16.47 26.05 -46.09
CA VAL A 64 15.86 27.26 -46.69
C VAL A 64 15.34 28.23 -45.61
N ALA A 65 15.00 27.73 -44.42
CA ALA A 65 14.57 28.53 -43.27
C ALA A 65 15.62 29.55 -42.79
N ARG A 66 16.91 29.37 -43.12
CA ARG A 66 17.99 30.30 -42.76
C ARG A 66 17.73 31.71 -43.28
N TYR A 67 17.17 31.83 -44.49
CA TYR A 67 16.89 33.12 -45.12
C TYR A 67 15.75 33.89 -44.45
N PHE A 68 14.91 33.19 -43.66
CA PHE A 68 13.79 33.77 -42.94
C PHE A 68 14.08 34.01 -41.45
N SER A 69 15.21 33.51 -40.93
CA SER A 69 15.59 33.63 -39.52
C SER A 69 16.61 34.76 -39.34
N ARG A 70 16.17 35.91 -38.84
CA ARG A 70 17.01 37.12 -38.66
C ARG A 70 17.88 37.10 -37.39
N SER A 71 17.56 36.27 -36.41
CA SER A 71 18.27 36.17 -35.13
C SER A 71 19.06 34.87 -35.01
N SER A 72 20.19 34.92 -34.31
CA SER A 72 20.87 33.72 -33.84
C SER A 72 19.96 32.95 -32.89
N PRO A 73 19.90 31.60 -32.99
CA PRO A 73 19.12 30.82 -32.04
C PRO A 73 19.63 31.04 -30.63
N GLU A 74 18.71 31.19 -29.67
CA GLU A 74 19.02 31.27 -28.26
C GLU A 74 19.58 29.94 -27.75
N LEU A 75 20.28 29.96 -26.62
CA LEU A 75 20.72 28.72 -25.98
C LEU A 75 19.52 27.99 -25.39
N PHE A 76 19.55 26.66 -25.44
CA PHE A 76 18.54 25.87 -24.74
C PHE A 76 18.68 26.11 -23.23
N SER A 77 17.54 26.15 -22.54
CA SER A 77 17.53 26.44 -21.12
C SER A 77 18.21 25.34 -20.32
N LEU A 78 19.03 25.71 -19.34
CA LEU A 78 19.59 24.76 -18.37
C LEU A 78 18.46 24.14 -17.53
N PHE A 79 18.63 22.88 -17.15
CA PHE A 79 17.67 22.15 -16.31
C PHE A 79 17.30 22.91 -15.03
N GLU A 80 18.30 23.48 -14.37
CA GLU A 80 18.14 24.20 -13.09
C GLU A 80 17.60 25.62 -13.23
N ASN A 81 17.37 26.12 -14.46
CA ASN A 81 16.93 27.50 -14.66
C ASN A 81 15.45 27.68 -14.28
N GLN A 82 15.23 28.23 -13.09
CA GLN A 82 13.91 28.48 -12.50
C GLN A 82 13.05 29.50 -13.28
N ASN A 83 13.66 30.35 -14.12
CA ASN A 83 12.95 31.36 -14.89
C ASN A 83 12.57 30.91 -16.31
N GLN A 84 13.01 29.71 -16.71
CA GLN A 84 12.81 29.18 -18.06
C GLN A 84 12.28 27.74 -18.01
N TYR A 85 13.16 26.72 -17.94
CA TYR A 85 12.71 25.32 -17.89
C TYR A 85 11.86 25.04 -16.66
N ALA A 86 12.26 25.58 -15.50
CA ALA A 86 11.49 25.67 -14.26
C ALA A 86 10.84 24.36 -13.79
N ASP A 87 11.47 23.22 -14.09
CA ASP A 87 10.93 21.92 -13.70
C ASP A 87 11.15 21.64 -12.21
N TYR A 88 10.27 20.85 -11.62
CA TYR A 88 10.26 20.62 -10.19
C TYR A 88 9.77 19.22 -9.84
N VAL A 89 10.63 18.48 -9.15
CA VAL A 89 10.29 17.18 -8.57
C VAL A 89 9.85 17.35 -7.11
N PRO A 90 8.61 16.98 -6.76
CA PRO A 90 8.14 17.08 -5.40
C PRO A 90 8.90 16.20 -4.40
N THR A 91 8.86 16.60 -3.14
CA THR A 91 9.55 15.88 -2.05
C THR A 91 8.91 14.52 -1.73
N GLU A 92 9.66 13.66 -1.03
CA GLU A 92 9.14 12.41 -0.46
C GLU A 92 7.83 12.61 0.33
N THR A 93 7.79 13.65 1.17
CA THR A 93 6.62 13.96 2.00
C THR A 93 5.39 14.30 1.15
N TYR A 94 5.60 14.98 0.02
CA TYR A 94 4.52 15.29 -0.92
C TYR A 94 3.95 14.00 -1.52
N PHE A 95 4.78 13.11 -2.06
CA PHE A 95 4.32 11.85 -2.64
C PHE A 95 3.71 10.90 -1.62
N ARG A 96 4.23 10.86 -0.39
CA ARG A 96 3.60 10.12 0.71
C ARG A 96 2.20 10.64 0.98
N THR A 97 2.02 11.96 1.06
CA THR A 97 0.71 12.58 1.29
C THR A 97 -0.26 12.30 0.14
N LEU A 98 0.21 12.44 -1.10
CA LEU A 98 -0.57 12.14 -2.30
C LEU A 98 -1.01 10.66 -2.32
N TYR A 99 -0.09 9.74 -2.08
CA TYR A 99 -0.40 8.31 -2.04
C TYR A 99 -1.41 7.98 -0.93
N THR A 100 -1.22 8.51 0.28
CA THR A 100 -2.18 8.31 1.38
C THR A 100 -3.58 8.82 1.00
N ALA A 101 -3.67 10.00 0.38
CA ALA A 101 -4.94 10.54 -0.09
C ALA A 101 -5.58 9.63 -1.15
N MET A 102 -4.79 9.11 -2.10
CA MET A 102 -5.27 8.15 -3.11
C MET A 102 -5.81 6.87 -2.47
N ILE A 103 -5.06 6.23 -1.57
CA ILE A 103 -5.48 5.00 -0.89
C ILE A 103 -6.72 5.25 -0.03
N ALA A 104 -6.85 6.42 0.60
CA ALA A 104 -8.04 6.79 1.36
C ALA A 104 -9.31 6.77 0.48
N THR A 105 -9.24 7.19 -0.80
CA THR A 105 -10.38 7.08 -1.72
C THR A 105 -10.76 5.64 -2.05
N LEU A 106 -9.83 4.71 -1.96
CA LEU A 106 -10.04 3.28 -2.21
C LEU A 106 -10.55 2.53 -0.98
N ARG A 107 -10.58 3.17 0.19
CA ARG A 107 -10.95 2.54 1.46
C ARG A 107 -12.25 1.75 1.37
N SER A 108 -13.31 2.34 0.84
CA SER A 108 -14.61 1.66 0.71
C SER A 108 -14.57 0.41 -0.17
N LYS A 109 -13.70 0.39 -1.19
CA LYS A 109 -13.48 -0.80 -2.03
C LYS A 109 -12.65 -1.84 -1.29
N ILE A 110 -11.59 -1.41 -0.60
CA ILE A 110 -10.74 -2.28 0.23
C ILE A 110 -11.59 -2.96 1.30
N ASP A 111 -12.42 -2.20 2.01
CA ASP A 111 -13.31 -2.72 3.06
C ASP A 111 -14.27 -3.79 2.48
N LYS A 112 -14.85 -3.54 1.30
CA LYS A 112 -15.69 -4.53 0.59
C LYS A 112 -14.91 -5.78 0.18
N HIS A 113 -13.68 -5.64 -0.31
CA HIS A 113 -12.85 -6.80 -0.66
C HIS A 113 -12.47 -7.60 0.58
N MET A 114 -12.10 -6.93 1.68
CA MET A 114 -11.82 -7.58 2.96
C MET A 114 -13.02 -8.37 3.46
N MET A 115 -14.25 -7.89 3.22
CA MET A 115 -15.48 -8.62 3.57
C MET A 115 -15.67 -9.92 2.78
N LEU A 116 -15.02 -10.11 1.64
CA LEU A 116 -15.13 -11.34 0.83
C LEU A 116 -14.16 -12.44 1.26
N LEU A 117 -13.13 -12.10 2.04
CA LEU A 117 -12.09 -13.04 2.43
C LEU A 117 -12.66 -14.17 3.31
N ASP A 118 -12.30 -15.42 2.99
CA ASP A 118 -12.59 -16.58 3.85
C ASP A 118 -11.76 -16.52 5.12
N ARG A 119 -12.34 -16.99 6.22
CA ARG A 119 -11.88 -16.78 7.59
C ARG A 119 -12.06 -18.00 8.48
N LYS A 120 -12.06 -19.21 7.90
CA LYS A 120 -12.15 -20.48 8.63
C LYS A 120 -10.92 -20.79 9.48
N PHE A 121 -9.74 -20.48 8.95
CA PHE A 121 -8.45 -20.62 9.62
C PHE A 121 -7.93 -19.23 9.87
N LEU A 122 -7.67 -18.90 11.13
CA LEU A 122 -7.15 -17.60 11.54
C LEU A 122 -5.81 -17.76 12.23
N ASP A 123 -4.93 -16.80 12.04
CA ASP A 123 -3.71 -16.62 12.82
C ASP A 123 -3.68 -15.20 13.37
N GLY A 124 -3.28 -15.02 14.62
CA GLY A 124 -3.34 -13.75 15.33
C GLY A 124 -2.06 -13.45 16.10
N ASP A 125 -1.43 -12.32 15.80
CA ASP A 125 -0.16 -11.91 16.42
C ASP A 125 -0.08 -10.41 16.74
N HIS A 126 0.71 -10.07 17.76
CA HIS A 126 1.04 -8.69 18.15
C HIS A 126 2.35 -8.22 17.51
N SER A 127 2.27 -7.22 16.63
CA SER A 127 3.45 -6.49 16.16
C SER A 127 3.80 -5.30 17.07
N PHE A 128 5.01 -5.30 17.63
CA PHE A 128 5.54 -4.22 18.46
C PHE A 128 6.36 -3.19 17.69
N LYS A 129 6.58 -3.39 16.38
CA LYS A 129 7.36 -2.46 15.55
C LYS A 129 6.53 -1.23 15.17
N PHE A 130 5.25 -1.42 14.86
CA PHE A 130 4.39 -0.32 14.41
C PHE A 130 4.22 0.79 15.46
N PRO A 131 3.91 0.51 16.74
CA PRO A 131 3.75 1.56 17.75
C PRO A 131 5.02 2.38 18.01
N LYS A 132 6.22 1.83 17.76
CA LYS A 132 7.49 2.57 17.88
C LYS A 132 7.62 3.73 16.89
N HIS A 133 6.84 3.71 15.82
CA HIS A 133 6.80 4.77 14.81
C HIS A 133 5.61 5.74 15.00
N MET A 134 4.82 5.57 16.07
CA MET A 134 3.71 6.45 16.40
C MET A 134 4.15 7.57 17.35
N ALA A 135 3.42 8.69 17.35
CA ALA A 135 3.64 9.77 18.29
C ALA A 135 3.35 9.32 19.74
N LYS A 136 4.15 9.83 20.67
CA LYS A 136 3.97 9.64 22.11
C LYS A 136 3.28 10.86 22.70
N ILE A 137 2.52 10.65 23.77
CA ILE A 137 1.93 11.72 24.58
C ILE A 137 2.71 11.73 25.89
N GLU A 138 3.36 12.84 26.22
CA GLU A 138 4.18 12.97 27.43
C GLU A 138 5.19 11.81 27.58
N ASP A 139 5.91 11.52 26.49
CA ASP A 139 6.88 10.40 26.38
C ASP A 139 6.32 8.98 26.60
N THR A 140 5.00 8.85 26.73
CA THR A 140 4.29 7.59 26.90
C THR A 140 3.66 7.13 25.58
N SER A 141 3.86 5.85 25.25
CA SER A 141 3.23 5.24 24.08
C SER A 141 1.75 4.99 24.35
N VAL A 142 0.87 5.51 23.49
CA VAL A 142 -0.59 5.29 23.58
C VAL A 142 -0.95 3.84 23.28
N PHE A 143 -0.22 3.22 22.35
CA PHE A 143 -0.43 1.84 21.93
C PHE A 143 0.79 0.98 22.25
N THR A 144 0.54 -0.23 22.73
CA THR A 144 1.60 -1.22 23.00
C THR A 144 1.87 -2.08 21.77
N GLY A 145 0.84 -2.42 20.99
CA GLY A 145 0.96 -3.33 19.85
C GLY A 145 -0.06 -3.07 18.75
N LEU A 146 0.26 -3.48 17.52
CA LEU A 146 -0.70 -3.67 16.45
C LEU A 146 -1.03 -5.16 16.38
N TYR A 147 -2.24 -5.53 16.79
CA TYR A 147 -2.71 -6.91 16.67
C TYR A 147 -3.22 -7.14 15.24
N THR A 148 -2.66 -8.13 14.55
CA THR A 148 -3.03 -8.49 13.18
C THR A 148 -3.61 -9.89 13.19
N VAL A 149 -4.74 -10.06 12.49
CA VAL A 149 -5.33 -11.36 12.20
C VAL A 149 -5.26 -11.61 10.71
N THR A 150 -4.73 -12.76 10.32
CA THR A 150 -4.69 -13.24 8.94
C THR A 150 -5.57 -14.48 8.77
N ASN A 151 -5.95 -14.77 7.53
CA ASN A 151 -6.57 -16.04 7.18
C ASN A 151 -5.51 -17.10 6.79
N GLY A 152 -5.96 -18.29 6.39
CA GLY A 152 -5.07 -19.38 5.93
C GLY A 152 -4.27 -19.08 4.65
N CYS A 153 -4.54 -17.98 3.95
CA CYS A 153 -3.78 -17.49 2.80
C CYS A 153 -2.86 -16.31 3.15
N GLU A 154 -2.63 -16.06 4.45
CA GLU A 154 -1.85 -14.93 4.97
C GLU A 154 -2.44 -13.56 4.62
N GLU A 155 -3.70 -13.50 4.18
CA GLU A 155 -4.38 -12.26 3.89
C GLU A 155 -4.87 -11.61 5.19
N ILE A 156 -4.63 -10.32 5.35
CA ILE A 156 -5.04 -9.57 6.54
C ILE A 156 -6.55 -9.42 6.56
N VAL A 157 -7.20 -9.94 7.60
CA VAL A 157 -8.66 -9.88 7.79
C VAL A 157 -9.08 -8.94 8.91
N GLN A 158 -8.17 -8.59 9.82
CA GLN A 158 -8.39 -7.57 10.86
C GLN A 158 -7.06 -7.02 11.37
N GLN A 159 -7.04 -5.72 11.67
CA GLN A 159 -5.94 -5.07 12.38
C GLN A 159 -6.48 -4.12 13.43
N VAL A 160 -5.92 -4.18 14.64
CA VAL A 160 -6.35 -3.35 15.78
C VAL A 160 -5.13 -2.83 16.52
N LEU A 161 -5.06 -1.51 16.70
CA LEU A 161 -4.09 -0.90 17.61
C LEU A 161 -4.56 -1.12 19.05
N ALA A 162 -3.77 -1.85 19.82
CA ALA A 162 -4.09 -2.22 21.19
C ALA A 162 -3.23 -1.42 22.18
N PRO A 163 -3.84 -0.82 23.22
CA PRO A 163 -3.10 -0.11 24.26
C PRO A 163 -2.26 -1.04 25.14
N SER A 164 -2.56 -2.34 25.15
CA SER A 164 -1.87 -3.38 25.92
C SER A 164 -1.82 -4.70 25.14
N LYS A 165 -1.00 -5.65 25.58
CA LYS A 165 -0.95 -7.03 25.07
C LYS A 165 -2.18 -7.86 25.43
N ALA A 166 -3.04 -7.38 26.33
CA ALA A 166 -4.21 -8.11 26.77
C ALA A 166 -5.29 -8.18 25.67
N LEU A 167 -5.75 -9.40 25.34
CA LEU A 167 -6.80 -9.60 24.34
C LEU A 167 -8.15 -8.96 24.71
N SER A 168 -8.38 -8.60 25.99
CA SER A 168 -9.59 -7.90 26.42
C SER A 168 -9.85 -6.61 25.63
N TYR A 169 -8.80 -5.90 25.22
CA TYR A 169 -8.90 -4.70 24.38
C TYR A 169 -9.34 -5.00 22.94
N LEU A 170 -9.23 -6.25 22.50
CA LEU A 170 -9.62 -6.71 21.17
C LEU A 170 -11.05 -7.25 21.13
N ARG A 171 -11.70 -7.42 22.29
CA ARG A 171 -13.01 -8.07 22.42
C ARG A 171 -14.05 -7.48 21.49
N TYR A 172 -14.17 -6.16 21.47
CA TYR A 172 -15.13 -5.45 20.62
C TYR A 172 -14.88 -5.73 19.13
N SER A 173 -13.62 -5.68 18.70
CA SER A 173 -13.24 -5.94 17.30
C SER A 173 -13.57 -7.37 16.89
N PHE A 174 -13.24 -8.34 17.73
CA PHE A 174 -13.56 -9.75 17.46
C PHE A 174 -15.07 -10.05 17.49
N GLN A 175 -15.84 -9.38 18.34
CA GLN A 175 -17.30 -9.47 18.32
C GLN A 175 -17.87 -8.91 17.02
N LYS A 176 -17.37 -7.76 16.55
CA LYS A 176 -17.75 -7.17 15.25
C LYS A 176 -17.36 -8.06 14.08
N MET A 177 -16.19 -8.69 14.15
CA MET A 177 -15.76 -9.69 13.19
C MET A 177 -16.78 -10.85 13.12
N ARG A 178 -17.16 -11.43 14.26
CA ARG A 178 -18.17 -12.50 14.32
C ARG A 178 -19.52 -12.09 13.76
N GLU A 179 -20.00 -10.89 14.12
CA GLU A 179 -21.25 -10.33 13.58
C GLU A 179 -21.20 -10.21 12.06
N ALA A 180 -20.07 -9.72 11.52
CA ALA A 180 -19.86 -9.62 10.09
C ALA A 180 -19.89 -10.99 9.39
N TYR A 181 -19.41 -12.06 10.03
CA TYR A 181 -19.45 -13.40 9.41
C TYR A 181 -20.89 -13.85 9.23
N SER A 182 -21.70 -13.68 10.26
CA SER A 182 -23.12 -14.01 10.20
C SER A 182 -23.85 -13.16 9.16
N LEU A 183 -23.52 -11.87 9.08
CA LEU A 183 -24.15 -10.93 8.16
C LEU A 183 -23.85 -11.26 6.69
N TYR A 184 -22.62 -11.69 6.39
CA TYR A 184 -22.17 -11.97 5.03
C TYR A 184 -22.25 -13.46 4.64
N GLY A 185 -22.78 -14.32 5.51
CA GLY A 185 -22.95 -15.75 5.23
C GLY A 185 -21.65 -16.56 5.25
N HIS A 186 -20.60 -16.06 5.92
CA HIS A 186 -19.33 -16.76 6.05
C HIS A 186 -19.39 -17.87 7.10
N GLY A 187 -18.57 -18.90 6.91
CA GLY A 187 -18.34 -19.92 7.93
C GLY A 187 -17.61 -19.33 9.14
N MET A 188 -18.04 -19.71 10.35
CA MET A 188 -17.34 -19.33 11.59
C MET A 188 -15.93 -19.96 11.65
N PRO A 189 -14.95 -19.32 12.32
CA PRO A 189 -13.61 -19.87 12.46
C PRO A 189 -13.63 -21.22 13.16
N ILE A 190 -12.90 -22.19 12.63
CA ILE A 190 -12.78 -23.54 13.21
C ILE A 190 -11.40 -23.78 13.83
N VAL A 191 -10.40 -23.00 13.40
CA VAL A 191 -9.03 -23.05 13.93
C VAL A 191 -8.52 -21.62 14.11
N PHE A 192 -7.85 -21.38 15.23
CA PHE A 192 -7.18 -20.12 15.52
C PHE A 192 -5.76 -20.41 16.01
N PHE A 193 -4.75 -19.93 15.29
CA PHE A 193 -3.34 -20.01 15.67
C PHE A 193 -2.95 -18.77 16.50
N THR A 194 -2.19 -19.01 17.57
CA THR A 194 -1.67 -17.98 18.48
C THR A 194 -0.45 -18.54 19.21
N ASP A 195 0.46 -17.66 19.63
CA ASP A 195 1.64 -17.99 20.42
C ASP A 195 1.28 -18.42 21.86
N ASN A 196 0.19 -17.89 22.42
CA ASN A 196 -0.23 -18.12 23.79
C ASN A 196 -1.57 -18.86 23.89
N VAL A 197 -1.61 -20.10 23.38
CA VAL A 197 -2.82 -20.94 23.38
C VAL A 197 -3.49 -21.01 24.76
N LYS A 198 -2.71 -21.16 25.85
CA LYS A 198 -3.27 -21.27 27.20
C LYS A 198 -3.96 -19.97 27.67
N GLY A 199 -3.35 -18.82 27.42
CA GLY A 199 -3.91 -17.52 27.80
C GLY A 199 -5.11 -17.11 26.94
N ASP A 200 -5.06 -17.46 25.66
CA ASP A 200 -5.98 -16.91 24.67
C ASP A 200 -7.23 -17.77 24.47
N LYS A 201 -7.14 -19.08 24.76
CA LYS A 201 -8.21 -20.05 24.54
C LYS A 201 -9.56 -19.59 25.08
N ASN A 202 -9.63 -19.25 26.37
CA ASN A 202 -10.90 -18.86 27.01
C ASN A 202 -11.49 -17.60 26.36
N PHE A 203 -10.64 -16.65 25.98
CA PHE A 203 -11.08 -15.43 25.31
C PHE A 203 -11.65 -15.76 23.93
N LEU A 204 -10.90 -16.48 23.09
CA LEU A 204 -11.30 -16.79 21.71
C LEU A 204 -12.55 -17.68 21.68
N GLU A 205 -12.61 -18.72 22.50
CA GLU A 205 -13.78 -19.62 22.60
C GLU A 205 -15.02 -18.92 23.17
N SER A 206 -14.86 -17.84 23.96
CA SER A 206 -15.99 -17.04 24.42
C SER A 206 -16.63 -16.20 23.30
N ILE A 207 -15.85 -15.90 22.25
CA ILE A 207 -16.33 -15.14 21.09
C ILE A 207 -16.81 -16.09 20.00
N PHE A 208 -15.96 -17.04 19.60
CA PHE A 208 -16.20 -18.02 18.53
C PHE A 208 -16.49 -19.40 19.13
N TYR A 209 -17.77 -19.69 19.36
CA TYR A 209 -18.19 -20.97 19.94
C TYR A 209 -17.83 -22.18 19.06
N SER A 210 -17.65 -21.98 17.76
CA SER A 210 -17.17 -22.98 16.81
C SER A 210 -15.80 -23.56 17.19
N LEU A 211 -14.95 -22.80 17.89
CA LEU A 211 -13.64 -23.27 18.36
C LEU A 211 -13.74 -24.31 19.50
N LYS A 212 -14.89 -24.38 20.18
CA LYS A 212 -15.15 -25.40 21.22
C LYS A 212 -15.51 -26.75 20.64
N LYS A 213 -15.98 -26.81 19.39
CA LYS A 213 -16.29 -28.06 18.71
C LYS A 213 -14.95 -28.74 18.43
N GLN A 214 -14.63 -29.74 19.24
CA GLN A 214 -13.37 -30.47 19.26
C GLN A 214 -12.78 -30.68 17.86
N VAL A 215 -11.68 -29.98 17.58
CA VAL A 215 -10.65 -30.53 16.70
C VAL A 215 -9.99 -31.63 17.52
N GLN A 216 -10.18 -32.88 17.10
CA GLN A 216 -9.34 -33.98 17.59
C GLN A 216 -7.89 -33.50 17.43
N PRO A 217 -7.08 -33.44 18.51
CA PRO A 217 -5.68 -33.06 18.38
C PRO A 217 -5.09 -34.00 17.33
N ARG A 218 -4.66 -33.44 16.21
CA ARG A 218 -4.06 -34.20 15.11
C ARG A 218 -2.69 -34.67 15.62
N SER A 219 -2.72 -35.75 16.40
CA SER A 219 -1.53 -36.49 16.76
C SER A 219 -0.95 -37.04 15.46
N ASN A 220 0.27 -36.59 15.17
CA ASN A 220 1.16 -37.01 14.10
C ASN A 220 0.85 -36.41 12.71
N MET A 221 1.81 -35.58 12.27
CA MET A 221 2.11 -35.41 10.85
C MET A 221 2.48 -36.79 10.28
N GLU A 222 1.51 -37.53 9.74
CA GLU A 222 1.81 -38.60 8.79
C GLU A 222 0.91 -38.44 7.57
N LEU A 223 1.59 -38.17 6.46
CA LEU A 223 1.23 -38.54 5.09
C LEU A 223 -0.04 -37.88 4.50
N LEU A 224 0.12 -36.63 4.06
CA LEU A 224 -0.41 -36.24 2.75
C LEU A 224 0.44 -36.93 1.67
N SER A 225 0.30 -38.24 1.52
CA SER A 225 0.73 -38.95 0.34
C SER A 225 -0.48 -39.58 -0.31
N THR A 226 -0.83 -39.03 -1.48
CA THR A 226 -1.42 -39.73 -2.62
C THR A 226 -2.64 -40.61 -2.36
N ASP A 227 -3.82 -40.05 -2.63
CA ASP A 227 -4.97 -40.81 -3.13
C ASP A 227 -5.48 -40.15 -4.43
N GLU A 228 -4.60 -40.06 -5.42
CA GLU A 228 -5.04 -40.23 -6.82
C GLU A 228 -4.96 -41.73 -7.11
N ASN A 229 -6.06 -42.45 -6.84
CA ASN A 229 -6.49 -43.67 -7.54
C ASN A 229 -7.62 -44.35 -6.76
N LYS A 230 -8.87 -44.15 -7.18
CA LYS A 230 -9.82 -45.25 -7.54
C LYS A 230 -11.24 -44.76 -7.85
N THR A 231 -11.67 -45.06 -9.08
CA THR A 231 -13.04 -45.38 -9.57
C THR A 231 -14.13 -44.30 -9.48
N LEU A 232 -14.82 -43.88 -10.55
CA LEU A 232 -15.14 -44.47 -11.87
C LEU A 232 -15.06 -43.40 -12.97
#